data_AF-A0A3M2DGJ6-F1
#
_entry.id   AF-A0A3M2DGJ6-F1
#
_cell.length_a   1.000
_cell.length_b   1.000
_cell.length_c   1.000
_cell.angle_alpha   90.00
_cell.angle_beta   90.00
_cell.angle_gamma   90.00
#
_symmetry.space_group_name_H-M   'P 1'
#
loop_
_entity.id
_entity.type
_entity.pdbx_description
1 polymer ?
#
loop_
_entity_poly.entity_id
_entity_poly.type
_entity_poly.pdbx_seq_one_letter_code
_entity_poly.pdbx_strand_id
1 'polypeptide(L)'
;MTEKNHDARHLQEAIENFSCLPKDIYFENIVQYIYGVDVIPFDVKNKELYELMKKISCAMKNVCLDIKKKPLYRQRPNEIGNAIEPFVIAALKNVGLNADIPHTQTGKKKYAGYPDIRIEGDPAPVYLEVKTYNLKTVGSTQRSFYFSTPHDERDKKVTEDAFHLLVGFAMEQNEDGYTPISYKIYDLYGLRCSLKAEFQSNNKQLYEEDRLLWEWTVDSENGPREVR
;
A
#
# COMPACT_ATOMS: atom_id res chain seq x y z
N MET A 1 31.87 -29.82 3.14
CA MET A 1 31.26 -28.60 2.57
C MET A 1 30.61 -27.87 3.73
N THR A 2 31.06 -26.67 4.05
CA THR A 2 30.54 -25.86 5.18
C THR A 2 29.21 -25.22 4.79
N GLU A 3 28.31 -24.97 5.76
CA GLU A 3 27.01 -24.30 5.53
C GLU A 3 27.16 -22.99 4.72
N LYS A 4 28.24 -22.24 4.96
CA LYS A 4 28.60 -21.02 4.18
C LYS A 4 28.72 -21.25 2.66
N ASN A 5 29.17 -22.43 2.21
CA ASN A 5 29.31 -22.73 0.79
C ASN A 5 27.97 -23.14 0.14
N HIS A 6 27.00 -23.60 0.93
CA HIS A 6 25.65 -23.90 0.46
C HIS A 6 24.83 -22.59 0.31
N ASP A 7 24.93 -21.69 1.29
CA ASP A 7 24.28 -20.38 1.26
C ASP A 7 24.78 -19.50 0.10
N ALA A 8 26.08 -19.53 -0.18
CA ALA A 8 26.66 -18.77 -1.29
C ALA A 8 26.13 -19.20 -2.66
N ARG A 9 25.85 -20.50 -2.85
CA ARG A 9 25.34 -21.03 -4.12
C ARG A 9 23.87 -20.70 -4.33
N HIS A 10 23.03 -20.87 -3.30
CA HIS A 10 21.62 -20.46 -3.37
C HIS A 10 21.47 -18.95 -3.53
N LEU A 11 22.33 -18.16 -2.89
CA LEU A 11 22.35 -16.72 -3.07
C LEU A 11 22.75 -16.33 -4.49
N GLN A 12 23.73 -17.01 -5.08
CA GLN A 12 24.13 -16.77 -6.47
C GLN A 12 22.99 -17.07 -7.44
N GLU A 13 22.34 -18.23 -7.32
CA GLU A 13 21.18 -18.60 -8.14
C GLU A 13 20.01 -17.60 -7.97
N ALA A 14 19.76 -17.13 -6.74
CA ALA A 14 18.75 -16.11 -6.48
C ALA A 14 19.11 -14.74 -7.12
N ILE A 15 20.37 -14.31 -7.05
CA ILE A 15 20.85 -13.05 -7.65
C ILE A 15 20.79 -13.08 -9.18
N GLU A 16 21.18 -14.19 -9.78
CA GLU A 16 21.06 -14.40 -11.23
C GLU A 16 19.59 -14.28 -11.67
N ASN A 17 18.67 -14.87 -10.91
CA ASN A 17 17.23 -14.71 -11.14
C ASN A 17 16.73 -13.28 -10.87
N PHE A 18 17.29 -12.55 -9.89
CA PHE A 18 16.94 -11.15 -9.63
C PHE A 18 17.31 -10.21 -10.76
N SER A 19 18.33 -10.57 -11.55
CA SER A 19 18.77 -9.79 -12.71
C SER A 19 17.75 -9.81 -13.86
N CYS A 20 16.85 -10.79 -13.86
CA CYS A 20 15.84 -11.02 -14.89
C CYS A 20 14.39 -10.82 -14.39
N LEU A 21 14.19 -10.09 -13.29
CA LEU A 21 12.85 -9.86 -12.77
C LEU A 21 11.93 -9.24 -13.83
N PRO A 22 10.71 -9.77 -14.00
CA PRO A 22 9.75 -9.25 -14.95
C PRO A 22 9.45 -7.76 -14.76
N LYS A 23 9.39 -7.05 -15.89
CA LYS A 23 9.01 -5.64 -15.99
C LYS A 23 7.86 -5.50 -16.96
N ASP A 24 7.15 -4.39 -16.86
CA ASP A 24 6.06 -4.04 -17.77
C ASP A 24 4.96 -5.12 -17.84
N ILE A 25 4.59 -5.70 -16.69
CA ILE A 25 3.49 -6.67 -16.62
C ILE A 25 2.20 -5.93 -16.32
N TYR A 26 1.13 -6.28 -17.02
CA TYR A 26 -0.21 -5.82 -16.70
C TYR A 26 -0.66 -6.25 -15.30
N PHE A 27 -1.24 -5.32 -14.54
CA PHE A 27 -1.73 -5.53 -13.19
C PHE A 27 -2.74 -6.68 -13.10
N GLU A 28 -3.66 -6.78 -14.06
CA GLU A 28 -4.64 -7.86 -14.15
C GLU A 28 -3.98 -9.25 -14.23
N ASN A 29 -2.88 -9.37 -14.97
CA ASN A 29 -2.14 -10.63 -15.05
C ASN A 29 -1.44 -10.98 -13.73
N ILE A 30 -0.98 -9.97 -12.99
CA ILE A 30 -0.38 -10.15 -11.66
C ILE A 30 -1.45 -10.64 -10.68
N VAL A 31 -2.63 -10.02 -10.68
CA VAL A 31 -3.76 -10.43 -9.83
C VAL A 31 -4.21 -11.85 -10.18
N GLN A 32 -4.37 -12.16 -11.47
CA GLN A 32 -4.74 -13.50 -11.91
C GLN A 32 -3.71 -14.55 -11.47
N TYR A 33 -2.41 -14.26 -11.62
CA TYR A 33 -1.35 -15.19 -11.24
C TYR A 33 -1.28 -15.44 -9.73
N ILE A 34 -1.48 -14.40 -8.92
CA ILE A 34 -1.32 -14.49 -7.46
C ILE A 34 -2.61 -14.91 -6.77
N TYR A 35 -3.76 -14.41 -7.20
CA TYR A 35 -5.05 -14.61 -6.54
C TYR A 35 -5.99 -15.55 -7.30
N GLY A 36 -5.75 -15.80 -8.59
CA GLY A 36 -6.59 -16.69 -9.40
C GLY A 36 -7.92 -16.08 -9.82
N VAL A 37 -8.06 -14.75 -9.75
CA VAL A 37 -9.29 -14.01 -10.06
C VAL A 37 -9.02 -12.85 -11.01
N ASP A 38 -10.05 -12.43 -11.73
CA ASP A 38 -9.96 -11.43 -12.78
C ASP A 38 -10.12 -9.99 -12.26
N VAL A 39 -9.36 -9.07 -12.86
CA VAL A 39 -9.59 -7.63 -12.71
C VAL A 39 -10.52 -7.17 -13.82
N ILE A 40 -11.67 -6.63 -13.42
CA ILE A 40 -12.70 -6.15 -14.34
C ILE A 40 -12.41 -4.67 -14.70
N PRO A 41 -12.40 -4.29 -15.99
CA PRO A 41 -12.30 -2.88 -16.38
C PRO A 41 -13.47 -2.04 -15.87
N PHE A 42 -13.19 -0.86 -15.31
CA PHE A 42 -14.23 0.02 -14.81
C PHE A 42 -14.73 0.98 -15.91
N ASP A 43 -15.80 0.60 -16.62
CA ASP A 43 -16.35 1.43 -17.70
C ASP A 43 -17.39 2.45 -17.21
N VAL A 44 -16.99 3.72 -17.11
CA VAL A 44 -17.89 4.84 -16.76
C VAL A 44 -18.95 5.17 -17.82
N LYS A 45 -18.92 4.53 -18.99
CA LYS A 45 -20.03 4.60 -19.96
C LYS A 45 -21.20 3.72 -19.54
N ASN A 46 -20.96 2.69 -18.72
CA ASN A 46 -22.03 1.95 -18.08
C ASN A 46 -22.71 2.84 -17.03
N LYS A 47 -24.05 2.92 -17.10
CA LYS A 47 -24.84 3.81 -16.23
C LYS A 47 -24.72 3.46 -14.75
N GLU A 48 -24.73 2.18 -14.40
CA GLU A 48 -24.66 1.73 -13.00
C GLU A 48 -23.27 2.01 -12.41
N LEU A 49 -22.22 1.72 -13.18
CA LEU A 49 -20.84 2.03 -12.78
C LEU A 49 -20.60 3.54 -12.69
N TYR A 50 -21.23 4.35 -13.56
CA TYR A 50 -21.20 5.80 -13.45
C TYR A 50 -21.85 6.31 -12.16
N GLU A 51 -23.01 5.76 -11.77
CA GLU A 51 -23.65 6.11 -10.49
C GLU A 51 -22.80 5.70 -9.28
N LEU A 52 -22.19 4.51 -9.32
CA LEU A 52 -21.25 4.05 -8.29
C LEU A 52 -20.05 5.01 -8.19
N MET A 53 -19.44 5.37 -9.31
CA MET A 53 -18.32 6.31 -9.35
C MET A 53 -18.69 7.69 -8.78
N LYS A 54 -19.90 8.20 -9.05
CA LYS A 54 -20.37 9.46 -8.45
C LYS A 54 -20.47 9.38 -6.93
N LYS A 55 -20.92 8.25 -6.37
CA LYS A 55 -20.95 8.05 -4.92
C LYS A 55 -19.54 8.00 -4.34
N ILE A 56 -18.63 7.23 -4.95
CA ILE A 56 -17.22 7.17 -4.53
C ILE A 56 -16.57 8.57 -4.58
N SER A 57 -16.74 9.28 -5.70
CA SER A 57 -16.27 10.66 -5.88
C SER A 57 -16.83 11.63 -4.82
N CYS A 58 -18.12 11.52 -4.49
CA CYS A 58 -18.75 12.29 -3.43
C CYS A 58 -18.12 11.99 -2.06
N ALA A 59 -17.88 10.72 -1.75
CA ALA A 59 -17.20 10.31 -0.51
C ALA A 59 -15.77 10.89 -0.45
N MET A 60 -14.97 10.79 -1.51
CA MET A 60 -13.60 11.33 -1.52
C MET A 60 -13.58 12.85 -1.34
N LYS A 61 -14.56 13.56 -1.91
CA LYS A 61 -14.75 14.99 -1.66
C LYS A 61 -15.02 15.28 -0.18
N ASN A 62 -15.89 14.50 0.46
CA ASN A 62 -16.21 14.66 1.87
C ASN A 62 -14.98 14.39 2.76
N VAL A 63 -14.18 13.37 2.45
CA VAL A 63 -12.89 13.12 3.13
C VAL A 63 -12.01 14.36 3.07
N CYS A 64 -11.87 14.99 1.90
CA CYS A 64 -11.07 16.21 1.77
C CYS A 64 -11.60 17.34 2.65
N LEU A 65 -12.91 17.56 2.65
CA LEU A 65 -13.54 18.63 3.42
C LEU A 65 -13.45 18.39 4.93
N ASP A 66 -13.56 17.15 5.37
CA ASP A 66 -13.50 16.81 6.79
C ASP A 66 -12.09 16.90 7.35
N ILE A 67 -11.09 16.37 6.62
CA ILE A 67 -9.69 16.52 7.04
C ILE A 67 -9.24 17.98 6.95
N LYS A 68 -9.77 18.78 6.03
CA LYS A 68 -9.47 20.22 6.00
C LYS A 68 -9.93 20.96 7.25
N LYS A 69 -11.01 20.51 7.91
CA LYS A 69 -11.45 21.07 9.21
C LYS A 69 -10.54 20.66 10.36
N LYS A 70 -9.93 19.47 10.26
CA LYS A 70 -9.03 18.91 11.27
C LYS A 70 -7.87 18.18 10.59
N PRO A 71 -6.79 18.90 10.26
CA PRO A 71 -5.64 18.34 9.54
C PRO A 71 -5.04 17.12 10.25
N LEU A 72 -4.44 16.24 9.46
CA LEU A 72 -3.80 15.03 9.97
C LEU A 72 -2.40 15.35 10.46
N TYR A 73 -2.10 15.05 11.73
CA TYR A 73 -0.76 15.19 12.27
C TYR A 73 -0.07 13.82 12.43
N ARG A 74 1.01 13.60 11.68
CA ARG A 74 1.93 12.46 11.84
C ARG A 74 3.36 12.93 11.60
N GLN A 75 4.31 12.31 12.30
CA GLN A 75 5.74 12.64 12.15
C GLN A 75 6.30 12.15 10.81
N ARG A 76 5.82 11.01 10.32
CA ARG A 76 6.28 10.43 9.05
C ARG A 76 5.22 10.60 7.97
N PRO A 77 5.58 11.10 6.77
CA PRO A 77 4.64 11.19 5.64
C PRO A 77 3.93 9.86 5.32
N ASN A 78 4.63 8.73 5.46
CA ASN A 78 4.08 7.40 5.19
C ASN A 78 2.95 6.99 6.17
N GLU A 79 2.87 7.60 7.35
CA GLU A 79 1.80 7.35 8.33
C GLU A 79 0.51 8.12 8.00
N ILE A 80 0.58 9.09 7.08
CA ILE A 80 -0.58 9.87 6.64
C ILE A 80 -1.52 9.02 5.78
N GLY A 81 -0.97 8.07 4.99
CA GLY A 81 -1.76 7.07 4.26
C GLY A 81 -2.66 6.27 5.19
N ASN A 82 -2.07 5.60 6.18
CA ASN A 82 -2.84 4.82 7.16
C ASN A 82 -3.84 5.67 7.96
N ALA A 83 -3.52 6.95 8.20
CA ALA A 83 -4.39 7.86 8.93
C ALA A 83 -5.63 8.30 8.13
N ILE A 84 -5.58 8.30 6.79
CA ILE A 84 -6.72 8.71 5.94
C ILE A 84 -7.73 7.57 5.70
N GLU A 85 -7.30 6.31 5.74
CA GLU A 85 -8.17 5.14 5.47
C GLU A 85 -9.47 5.12 6.30
N PRO A 86 -9.47 5.36 7.63
CA PRO A 86 -10.72 5.36 8.40
C PRO A 86 -11.70 6.46 7.95
N PHE A 87 -11.21 7.61 7.50
CA PHE A 87 -12.04 8.68 6.95
C PHE A 87 -12.67 8.27 5.62
N VAL A 88 -11.92 7.57 4.77
CA VAL A 88 -12.41 7.03 3.49
C VAL A 88 -13.54 6.04 3.72
N ILE A 89 -13.36 5.07 4.62
CA ILE A 89 -14.40 4.09 4.97
C ILE A 89 -15.65 4.79 5.51
N ALA A 90 -15.49 5.73 6.44
CA ALA A 90 -16.62 6.46 7.01
C ALA A 90 -17.38 7.28 5.95
N ALA A 91 -16.66 7.97 5.06
CA ALA A 91 -17.27 8.76 4.00
C ALA A 91 -18.01 7.89 2.98
N LEU A 92 -17.47 6.71 2.63
CA LEU A 92 -18.14 5.75 1.75
C LEU A 92 -19.45 5.23 2.38
N LYS A 93 -19.44 4.89 3.67
CA LYS A 93 -20.65 4.50 4.41
C LYS A 93 -21.69 5.63 4.44
N ASN A 94 -21.26 6.87 4.64
CA ASN A 94 -22.15 8.03 4.70
C ASN A 94 -22.85 8.33 3.36
N VAL A 95 -22.27 7.95 2.22
CA VAL A 95 -22.93 8.05 0.90
C VAL A 95 -23.73 6.79 0.53
N GLY A 96 -23.93 5.88 1.48
CA GLY A 96 -24.74 4.69 1.32
C GLY A 96 -24.04 3.52 0.61
N LEU A 97 -22.71 3.49 0.58
CA LEU A 97 -21.95 2.34 0.10
C LEU A 97 -21.54 1.45 1.27
N ASN A 98 -21.59 0.13 1.09
CA ASN A 98 -21.08 -0.80 2.09
C ASN A 98 -19.57 -0.99 1.87
N ALA A 99 -18.75 -0.31 2.66
CA ALA A 99 -17.30 -0.36 2.57
C ALA A 99 -16.68 -0.80 3.90
N ASP A 100 -15.69 -1.69 3.87
CA ASP A 100 -14.93 -2.09 5.06
C ASP A 100 -13.52 -2.53 4.65
N ILE A 101 -12.68 -2.81 5.64
CA ILE A 101 -11.39 -3.46 5.44
C ILE A 101 -11.65 -4.87 4.88
N PRO A 102 -10.96 -5.28 3.80
CA PRO A 102 -11.16 -6.60 3.23
C PRO A 102 -10.95 -7.71 4.27
N HIS A 103 -11.83 -8.70 4.22
CA HIS A 103 -11.63 -9.95 4.95
C HIS A 103 -10.64 -10.82 4.18
N THR A 104 -9.77 -11.52 4.89
CA THR A 104 -8.97 -12.58 4.27
C THR A 104 -9.85 -13.77 3.91
N GLN A 105 -9.33 -14.73 3.13
CA GLN A 105 -10.00 -16.00 2.86
C GLN A 105 -10.48 -16.74 4.13
N THR A 106 -9.85 -16.50 5.29
CA THR A 106 -10.27 -17.09 6.57
C THR A 106 -11.31 -16.24 7.33
N GLY A 107 -11.83 -15.18 6.72
CA GLY A 107 -12.82 -14.27 7.29
C GLY A 107 -12.27 -13.23 8.27
N LYS A 108 -10.95 -13.23 8.54
CA LYS A 108 -10.32 -12.28 9.48
C LYS A 108 -10.02 -10.96 8.79
N LYS A 109 -10.25 -9.83 9.46
CA LYS A 109 -9.80 -8.53 8.97
C LYS A 109 -8.28 -8.46 9.03
N LYS A 110 -7.65 -8.03 7.93
CA LYS A 110 -6.21 -7.79 7.87
C LYS A 110 -5.97 -6.36 7.42
N TYR A 111 -5.26 -5.58 8.23
CA TYR A 111 -4.98 -4.17 7.94
C TYR A 111 -3.86 -4.06 6.91
N ALA A 112 -2.75 -4.77 7.10
CA ALA A 112 -1.59 -4.68 6.20
C ALA A 112 -1.78 -5.42 4.87
N GLY A 113 -1.24 -4.83 3.79
CA GLY A 113 -1.19 -5.43 2.45
C GLY A 113 -2.36 -5.03 1.55
N TYR A 114 -2.24 -5.33 0.27
CA TYR A 114 -3.24 -4.96 -0.73
C TYR A 114 -4.50 -5.84 -0.66
N PRO A 115 -5.72 -5.28 -0.85
CA PRO A 115 -6.08 -3.87 -0.91
C PRO A 115 -6.41 -3.28 0.47
N ASP A 116 -6.58 -1.96 0.54
CA ASP A 116 -6.93 -1.25 1.79
C ASP A 116 -8.41 -1.38 2.14
N ILE A 117 -9.30 -1.21 1.15
CA ILE A 117 -10.75 -1.16 1.34
C ILE A 117 -11.46 -2.05 0.31
N ARG A 118 -12.51 -2.76 0.73
CA ARG A 118 -13.48 -3.44 -0.15
C ARG A 118 -14.83 -2.75 -0.05
N ILE A 119 -15.42 -2.44 -1.20
CA ILE A 119 -16.76 -1.88 -1.33
C ILE A 119 -17.64 -2.94 -1.98
N GLU A 120 -18.75 -3.30 -1.35
CA GLU A 120 -19.76 -4.16 -2.00
C GLU A 120 -20.33 -3.43 -3.22
N GLY A 121 -20.56 -4.19 -4.29
CA GLY A 121 -21.11 -3.65 -5.53
C GLY A 121 -21.79 -4.74 -6.35
N ASP A 122 -22.61 -4.29 -7.29
CA ASP A 122 -23.26 -5.08 -8.34
C ASP A 122 -22.87 -4.38 -9.66
N PRO A 123 -22.33 -5.09 -10.68
CA PRO A 123 -22.18 -6.55 -10.81
C PRO A 123 -21.05 -7.20 -10.00
N ALA A 124 -20.13 -6.41 -9.46
CA ALA A 124 -18.96 -6.91 -8.75
C ALA A 124 -18.50 -5.90 -7.68
N PRO A 125 -17.76 -6.35 -6.65
CA PRO A 125 -17.21 -5.43 -5.65
C PRO A 125 -16.09 -4.55 -6.22
N VAL A 126 -15.72 -3.52 -5.45
CA VAL A 126 -14.57 -2.66 -5.73
C VAL A 126 -13.52 -2.86 -4.65
N TYR A 127 -12.31 -3.24 -5.05
CA TYR A 127 -11.12 -3.15 -4.21
C TYR A 127 -10.45 -1.79 -4.42
N LEU A 128 -10.42 -0.98 -3.37
CA LEU A 128 -9.91 0.39 -3.39
C LEU A 128 -8.59 0.49 -2.62
N GLU A 129 -7.54 0.92 -3.31
CA GLU A 129 -6.25 1.33 -2.73
C GLU A 129 -6.28 2.83 -2.40
N VAL A 130 -5.78 3.20 -1.22
CA VAL A 130 -5.69 4.59 -0.77
C VAL A 130 -4.23 5.04 -0.78
N LYS A 131 -3.95 6.11 -1.51
CA LYS A 131 -2.63 6.74 -1.55
C LYS A 131 -2.71 8.20 -1.15
N THR A 132 -1.65 8.66 -0.51
CA THR A 132 -1.39 10.08 -0.30
C THR A 132 -0.08 10.44 -0.99
N TYR A 133 -0.02 11.62 -1.59
CA TYR A 133 1.18 12.07 -2.30
C TYR A 133 1.35 13.58 -2.15
N ASN A 134 2.58 14.06 -2.30
CA ASN A 134 2.87 15.49 -2.33
C ASN A 134 2.82 15.98 -3.79
N LEU A 135 2.18 17.11 -4.08
CA LEU A 135 2.15 17.68 -5.45
C LEU A 135 3.55 17.86 -6.05
N LYS A 136 4.53 18.19 -5.21
CA LYS A 136 5.93 18.38 -5.63
C LYS A 136 6.59 17.10 -6.15
N THR A 137 6.05 15.92 -5.83
CA THR A 137 6.62 14.61 -6.21
C THR A 137 5.77 13.80 -7.18
N VAL A 138 4.65 14.35 -7.67
CA VAL A 138 3.73 13.66 -8.61
C VAL A 138 4.40 13.22 -9.90
N GLY A 139 5.36 14.01 -10.42
CA GLY A 139 6.13 13.68 -11.61
C GLY A 139 7.39 12.84 -11.35
N SER A 140 7.62 12.39 -10.12
CA SER A 140 8.81 11.61 -9.80
C SER A 140 8.65 10.15 -10.26
N THR A 141 9.77 9.52 -10.60
CA THR A 141 9.86 8.08 -10.90
C THR A 141 9.90 7.21 -9.64
N GLN A 142 9.64 7.79 -8.46
CA GLN A 142 9.62 7.04 -7.21
C GLN A 142 8.41 6.10 -7.17
N ARG A 143 8.59 4.93 -6.54
CA ARG A 143 7.54 3.91 -6.42
C ARG A 143 6.35 4.47 -5.64
N SER A 144 5.22 4.68 -6.32
CA SER A 144 4.01 5.22 -5.71
C SER A 144 2.98 4.14 -5.36
N PHE A 145 3.02 2.98 -6.03
CA PHE A 145 2.12 1.84 -5.78
C PHE A 145 2.94 0.60 -5.37
N TYR A 146 2.53 -0.03 -4.27
CA TYR A 146 3.17 -1.23 -3.74
C TYR A 146 2.12 -2.33 -3.71
N PHE A 147 2.28 -3.31 -4.59
CA PHE A 147 1.46 -4.51 -4.57
C PHE A 147 2.19 -5.60 -3.81
N SER A 148 1.85 -5.75 -2.53
CA SER A 148 2.47 -6.73 -1.66
C SER A 148 1.76 -8.07 -1.84
N THR A 149 2.48 -9.08 -2.30
CA THR A 149 1.97 -10.45 -2.40
C THR A 149 1.85 -11.05 -0.99
N PRO A 150 0.73 -11.66 -0.60
CA PRO A 150 0.63 -12.32 0.69
C PRO A 150 1.63 -13.47 0.76
N HIS A 151 2.26 -13.65 1.92
CA HIS A 151 3.21 -14.73 2.14
C HIS A 151 2.53 -16.11 2.31
N ASP A 152 1.23 -16.10 2.63
CA ASP A 152 0.40 -17.29 2.87
C ASP A 152 -0.92 -17.15 2.10
N GLU A 153 -1.40 -18.24 1.52
CA GLU A 153 -2.70 -18.31 0.84
C GLU A 153 -3.86 -17.79 1.72
N ARG A 154 -3.82 -18.09 3.03
CA ARG A 154 -4.84 -17.70 4.00
C ARG A 154 -4.91 -16.20 4.26
N ASP A 155 -3.88 -15.47 3.84
CA ASP A 155 -3.74 -14.02 3.98
C ASP A 155 -4.24 -13.24 2.76
N LYS A 156 -4.67 -13.94 1.70
CA LYS A 156 -5.23 -13.31 0.50
C LYS A 156 -6.50 -12.52 0.85
N LYS A 157 -6.47 -11.23 0.57
CA LYS A 157 -7.60 -10.29 0.71
C LYS A 157 -8.44 -10.16 -0.57
N VAL A 158 -7.86 -10.46 -1.72
CA VAL A 158 -8.54 -10.50 -3.01
C VAL A 158 -9.02 -11.93 -3.22
N THR A 159 -10.33 -12.13 -3.39
CA THR A 159 -10.97 -13.46 -3.34
C THR A 159 -11.99 -13.72 -4.44
N GLU A 160 -12.34 -12.71 -5.23
CA GLU A 160 -13.34 -12.78 -6.30
C GLU A 160 -12.99 -11.77 -7.40
N ASP A 161 -13.58 -11.96 -8.58
CA ASP A 161 -13.45 -11.02 -9.69
C ASP A 161 -14.04 -9.67 -9.29
N ALA A 162 -13.31 -8.60 -9.55
CA ALA A 162 -13.64 -7.31 -8.98
C ALA A 162 -13.13 -6.15 -9.84
N PHE A 163 -13.66 -4.96 -9.57
CA PHE A 163 -13.04 -3.73 -10.02
C PHE A 163 -11.89 -3.35 -9.07
N HIS A 164 -10.78 -2.88 -9.61
CA HIS A 164 -9.63 -2.46 -8.80
C HIS A 164 -9.35 -0.98 -9.06
N LEU A 165 -9.60 -0.14 -8.05
CA LEU A 165 -9.42 1.30 -8.16
C LEU A 165 -8.32 1.79 -7.21
N LEU A 166 -7.70 2.90 -7.57
CA LEU A 166 -6.79 3.65 -6.70
C LEU A 166 -7.31 5.07 -6.51
N VAL A 167 -7.44 5.51 -5.26
CA VAL A 167 -7.62 6.92 -4.93
C VAL A 167 -6.32 7.52 -4.43
N GLY A 168 -5.86 8.58 -5.09
CA GLY A 168 -4.70 9.37 -4.66
C GLY A 168 -5.14 10.73 -4.14
N PHE A 169 -4.87 11.01 -2.87
CA PHE A 169 -5.04 12.32 -2.26
C PHE A 169 -3.75 13.14 -2.35
N ALA A 170 -3.82 14.30 -2.99
CA ALA A 170 -2.75 15.28 -2.97
C ALA A 170 -2.76 15.98 -1.61
N MET A 171 -1.67 15.88 -0.86
CA MET A 171 -1.52 16.46 0.47
C MET A 171 -0.61 17.69 0.43
N GLU A 172 -1.01 18.72 1.16
CA GLU A 172 -0.18 19.86 1.53
C GLU A 172 0.17 19.77 3.02
N GLN A 173 1.40 20.12 3.39
CA GLN A 173 1.86 20.14 4.78
C GLN A 173 2.03 21.59 5.23
N ASN A 174 1.28 21.96 6.27
CA ASN A 174 1.33 23.27 6.93
C ASN A 174 1.65 23.07 8.42
N GLU A 175 1.74 24.16 9.20
CA GLU A 175 2.07 24.11 10.65
C GLU A 175 1.08 23.23 11.44
N ASP A 176 -0.19 23.22 11.05
CA ASP A 176 -1.25 22.44 11.68
C ASP A 176 -1.27 20.95 11.27
N GLY A 177 -0.45 20.54 10.30
CA GLY A 177 -0.36 19.18 9.79
C GLY A 177 -0.66 19.06 8.29
N TYR A 178 -1.06 17.86 7.87
CA TYR A 178 -1.31 17.51 6.48
C TYR A 178 -2.79 17.66 6.12
N THR A 179 -3.06 18.37 5.03
CA THR A 179 -4.41 18.59 4.51
C THR A 179 -4.51 18.13 3.06
N PRO A 180 -5.53 17.35 2.68
CA PRO A 180 -5.78 17.02 1.28
C PRO A 180 -6.33 18.24 0.54
N ILE A 181 -5.75 18.55 -0.62
CA ILE A 181 -6.16 19.67 -1.48
C ILE A 181 -6.89 19.22 -2.73
N SER A 182 -6.70 17.97 -3.15
CA SER A 182 -7.43 17.34 -4.25
C SER A 182 -7.35 15.82 -4.15
N TYR A 183 -8.22 15.12 -4.88
CA TYR A 183 -8.13 13.68 -5.07
C TYR A 183 -8.20 13.33 -6.55
N LYS A 184 -7.67 12.17 -6.91
CA LYS A 184 -7.80 11.55 -8.24
C LYS A 184 -8.13 10.08 -8.05
N ILE A 185 -9.01 9.54 -8.88
CA ILE A 185 -9.41 8.13 -8.88
C ILE A 185 -8.96 7.52 -10.20
N TYR A 186 -8.34 6.34 -10.15
CA TYR A 186 -7.79 5.63 -11.29
C TYR A 186 -8.33 4.20 -11.33
N ASP A 187 -8.61 3.72 -12.54
CA ASP A 187 -8.75 2.30 -12.80
C ASP A 187 -7.35 1.66 -12.86
N LEU A 188 -7.17 0.54 -12.15
CA LEU A 188 -5.92 -0.22 -12.16
C LEU A 188 -5.88 -1.25 -13.31
N TYR A 189 -6.99 -1.51 -13.99
CA TYR A 189 -6.97 -2.33 -15.21
C TYR A 189 -6.05 -1.71 -16.27
N GLY A 190 -5.14 -2.51 -16.81
CA GLY A 190 -4.16 -2.06 -17.80
C GLY A 190 -2.94 -1.33 -17.20
N LEU A 191 -2.86 -1.17 -15.88
CA LEU A 191 -1.68 -0.59 -15.22
C LEU A 191 -0.46 -1.49 -15.46
N ARG A 192 0.67 -0.90 -15.87
CA ARG A 192 1.94 -1.60 -16.02
C ARG A 192 2.75 -1.57 -14.72
N CYS A 193 3.13 -2.74 -14.26
CA CYS A 193 3.89 -2.97 -13.03
C CYS A 193 5.23 -3.63 -13.33
N SER A 194 6.19 -3.47 -12.41
CA SER A 194 7.49 -4.15 -12.47
C SER A 194 7.77 -4.82 -11.13
N LEU A 195 8.26 -6.05 -11.18
CA LEU A 195 8.67 -6.77 -9.97
C LEU A 195 10.05 -6.27 -9.54
N LYS A 196 10.20 -5.97 -8.25
CA LYS A 196 11.48 -5.59 -7.65
C LYS A 196 11.71 -6.43 -6.41
N ALA A 197 12.88 -7.05 -6.33
CA ALA A 197 13.37 -7.68 -5.11
C ALA A 197 14.26 -6.70 -4.34
N GLU A 198 14.21 -6.78 -3.02
CA GLU A 198 15.09 -6.01 -2.13
C GLU A 198 15.59 -6.89 -0.99
N PHE A 199 16.83 -6.68 -0.57
CA PHE A 199 17.36 -7.26 0.65
C PHE A 199 16.85 -6.44 1.83
N GLN A 200 16.33 -7.12 2.85
CA GLN A 200 15.78 -6.49 4.05
C GLN A 200 16.37 -7.14 5.30
N SER A 201 16.44 -6.36 6.38
CA SER A 201 16.84 -6.79 7.72
C SER A 201 15.85 -6.19 8.73
N ASN A 202 15.85 -6.68 9.95
CA ASN A 202 15.02 -6.14 11.04
C ASN A 202 15.88 -5.53 12.16
N ASN A 203 15.26 -4.73 13.03
CA ASN A 203 15.97 -4.06 14.12
C ASN A 203 16.76 -5.04 15.00
N LYS A 204 16.20 -6.22 15.28
CA LYS A 204 16.88 -7.23 16.10
C LYS A 204 18.20 -7.67 15.46
N GLN A 205 18.21 -7.93 14.16
CA GLN A 205 19.40 -8.33 13.41
C GLN A 205 20.39 -7.17 13.22
N LEU A 206 19.89 -5.95 13.09
CA LEU A 206 20.73 -4.77 12.86
C LEU A 206 21.51 -4.35 14.12
N TYR A 207 20.88 -4.46 15.28
CA TYR A 207 21.43 -4.02 16.57
C TYR A 207 21.89 -5.20 17.44
N GLU A 208 22.38 -6.28 16.84
CA GLU A 208 22.95 -7.41 17.58
C GLU A 208 24.24 -6.99 18.30
N GLU A 209 24.34 -7.27 19.60
CA GLU A 209 25.49 -6.95 20.46
C GLU A 209 26.83 -7.45 19.90
N ASP A 210 26.86 -8.62 19.27
CA ASP A 210 28.08 -9.20 18.68
C ASP A 210 28.71 -8.35 17.57
N ARG A 211 27.93 -7.40 17.01
CA ARG A 211 28.33 -6.46 15.96
C ARG A 211 28.53 -5.04 16.49
N LEU A 212 28.18 -4.77 17.74
CA LEU A 212 28.34 -3.46 18.37
C LEU A 212 29.83 -3.21 18.60
N LEU A 213 30.35 -2.15 17.96
CA LEU A 213 31.73 -1.75 18.15
C LEU A 213 31.84 -0.71 19.27
N TRP A 214 31.02 0.33 19.20
CA TRP A 214 31.08 1.47 20.10
C TRP A 214 29.66 1.91 20.47
N GLU A 215 29.48 2.34 21.70
CA GLU A 215 28.23 2.92 22.17
C GLU A 215 28.48 4.16 23.05
N TRP A 216 27.52 5.07 23.03
CA TRP A 216 27.51 6.23 23.91
C TRP A 216 26.08 6.72 24.10
N THR A 217 25.75 7.11 25.33
CA THR A 217 24.45 7.67 25.69
C THR A 217 24.66 9.09 26.20
N VAL A 218 23.77 10.01 25.81
CA VAL A 218 23.93 11.44 26.11
C VAL A 218 23.99 11.76 27.61
N ASP A 219 23.30 10.97 28.43
CA ASP A 219 23.26 11.11 29.89
C ASP A 219 24.40 10.37 30.60
N SER A 220 25.30 9.73 29.85
CA SER A 220 26.48 9.08 30.40
C SER A 220 27.53 10.13 30.73
N GLU A 221 27.93 10.21 32.02
CA GLU A 221 29.12 10.96 32.43
C GLU A 221 30.41 10.40 31.80
N ASN A 222 30.37 9.16 31.34
CA ASN A 222 31.45 8.53 30.59
C ASN A 222 31.30 8.84 29.10
N GLY A 223 32.43 9.15 28.44
CA GLY A 223 32.49 9.30 26.98
C GLY A 223 32.18 7.99 26.23
N PRO A 224 32.23 8.01 24.90
CA PRO A 224 31.98 6.82 24.09
C PRO A 224 32.85 5.64 24.53
N ARG A 225 32.21 4.48 24.65
CA ARG A 225 32.86 3.25 25.10
C ARG A 225 33.00 2.29 23.93
N GLU A 226 34.21 1.76 23.78
CA GLU A 226 34.47 0.58 22.94
C GLU A 226 33.90 -0.67 23.62
N VAL A 227 33.04 -1.38 22.89
CA VAL A 227 32.41 -2.64 23.31
C VAL A 227 33.24 -3.82 22.79
N ARG A 228 33.77 -3.70 21.57
CA ARG A 228 34.57 -4.74 20.91
C ARG A 228 35.66 -4.14 20.03
#